data_AF-A0A2P4UCN3-F1
#
_entry.id   AF-A0A2P4UCN3-F1
#
_cell.length_a   1.000
_cell.length_b   1.000
_cell.length_c   1.000
_cell.angle_alpha   90.00
_cell.angle_beta   90.00
_cell.angle_gamma   90.00
#
_symmetry.space_group_name_H-M   'P 1'
#
loop_
_entity.id
_entity.type
_entity.pdbx_description
1 polymer ?
#
loop_
_entity_poly.entity_id
_entity_poly.type
_entity_poly.pdbx_seq_one_letter_code
_entity_poly.pdbx_strand_id
1 'polypeptide(L)'
;MGVTVPTHRRLPRGRHALPPDEVARTQRARLFLAMAQAMSRQGFAATSVGDVLKLAGVSRQTFYQLFSSKLDCFMATFDAATELLEARLNEAVEGAGTPLERFERAIDAYVTSLASEPGYARLFLVEAHAAGPEAITRRLQFQYRLADRIAGLFDSGSEDARFACRTIAAAVASMVVGPLLDDDPEGLRQLAADMTRHVRRLSECGVL
;
A
#
# COMPACT_ATOMS: atom_id res chain seq x y z
N MET A 1 -9.51 11.09 18.38
CA MET A 1 -10.89 10.65 18.05
C MET A 1 -10.78 9.26 17.42
N GLY A 2 -11.36 8.24 18.06
CA GLY A 2 -11.12 6.83 17.72
C GLY A 2 -11.72 6.40 16.38
N VAL A 3 -10.93 5.66 15.60
CA VAL A 3 -11.34 5.06 14.33
C VAL A 3 -12.01 3.72 14.61
N THR A 4 -13.30 3.62 14.28
CA THR A 4 -14.10 2.40 14.37
C THR A 4 -13.98 1.59 13.08
N VAL A 5 -13.66 0.30 13.21
CA VAL A 5 -13.66 -0.69 12.12
C VAL A 5 -15.09 -0.95 11.66
N PRO A 6 -15.42 -0.91 10.34
CA PRO A 6 -16.79 -1.17 9.90
C PRO A 6 -17.09 -2.67 9.88
N THR A 7 -17.88 -3.11 10.86
CA THR A 7 -18.61 -4.38 10.85
C THR A 7 -19.58 -4.46 9.67
N HIS A 8 -19.74 -5.63 9.06
CA HIS A 8 -20.70 -5.95 7.97
C HIS A 8 -22.10 -5.36 8.19
N ARG A 9 -22.33 -4.12 7.76
CA ARG A 9 -23.65 -3.48 7.86
C ARG A 9 -24.44 -3.82 6.61
N ARG A 10 -25.41 -4.74 6.74
CA ARG A 10 -26.41 -4.95 5.69
C ARG A 10 -27.10 -3.62 5.41
N LEU A 11 -27.09 -3.21 4.14
CA LEU A 11 -27.68 -1.93 3.69
C LEU A 11 -29.18 -1.87 4.09
N PRO A 12 -29.67 -0.75 4.64
CA PRO A 12 -31.09 -0.59 4.98
C PRO A 12 -31.95 -0.69 3.72
N ARG A 13 -33.04 -1.46 3.78
CA ARG A 13 -34.07 -1.47 2.72
C ARG A 13 -35.19 -0.50 3.11
N GLY A 14 -35.42 0.55 2.31
CA GLY A 14 -36.56 1.46 2.42
C GLY A 14 -36.21 2.96 2.45
N ARG A 15 -37.07 3.75 1.77
CA ARG A 15 -37.25 5.23 1.55
C ARG A 15 -36.14 6.27 1.80
N HIS A 16 -34.98 5.92 2.33
CA HIS A 16 -33.74 6.71 2.26
C HIS A 16 -32.70 5.90 1.49
N ALA A 17 -32.91 5.78 0.18
CA ALA A 17 -31.88 5.23 -0.69
C ALA A 17 -30.67 6.15 -0.61
N LEU A 18 -29.50 5.59 -0.27
CA LEU A 18 -28.23 6.32 -0.38
C LEU A 18 -28.11 6.85 -1.82
N PRO A 19 -27.50 8.04 -2.03
CA PRO A 19 -27.19 8.54 -3.35
C PRO A 19 -26.47 7.46 -4.18
N PRO A 20 -26.75 7.34 -5.50
CA PRO A 20 -26.11 6.34 -6.35
C PRO A 20 -24.58 6.28 -6.22
N ASP A 21 -23.92 7.44 -6.06
CA ASP A 21 -22.47 7.54 -5.88
C ASP A 21 -21.99 6.94 -4.55
N GLU A 22 -22.76 7.10 -3.48
CA GLU A 22 -22.44 6.54 -2.18
C GLU A 22 -22.61 5.02 -2.16
N VAL A 23 -23.61 4.51 -2.88
CA VAL A 23 -23.74 3.06 -3.12
C VAL A 23 -22.53 2.56 -3.89
N ALA A 24 -22.17 3.19 -5.01
CA ALA A 24 -21.03 2.80 -5.83
C ALA A 24 -19.72 2.79 -5.02
N ARG A 25 -19.46 3.83 -4.22
CA ARG A 25 -18.30 3.92 -3.32
C ARG A 25 -18.26 2.77 -2.31
N THR A 26 -19.41 2.47 -1.69
CA THR A 26 -19.51 1.37 -0.73
C THR A 26 -19.25 0.01 -1.39
N GLN A 27 -19.76 -0.22 -2.60
CA GLN A 27 -19.49 -1.45 -3.33
C GLN A 27 -18.02 -1.56 -3.76
N ARG A 28 -17.39 -0.45 -4.21
CA ARG A 28 -15.95 -0.41 -4.51
C ARG A 28 -15.11 -0.79 -3.28
N ALA A 29 -15.37 -0.17 -2.13
CA ALA A 29 -14.65 -0.49 -0.89
C ALA A 29 -14.76 -1.98 -0.51
N ARG A 30 -15.95 -2.57 -0.65
CA ARG A 30 -16.17 -4.01 -0.42
C ARG A 30 -15.40 -4.88 -1.42
N LEU A 31 -15.38 -4.49 -2.70
CA LEU A 31 -14.64 -5.19 -3.74
C LEU A 31 -13.12 -5.11 -3.51
N PHE A 32 -12.60 -3.98 -3.06
CA PHE A 32 -11.17 -3.79 -2.76
C PHE A 32 -10.73 -4.68 -1.60
N LEU A 33 -11.49 -4.68 -0.50
CA LEU A 33 -11.22 -5.56 0.63
C LEU A 33 -11.27 -7.04 0.21
N ALA A 34 -12.29 -7.42 -0.56
CA ALA A 34 -12.43 -8.77 -1.08
C ALA A 34 -11.28 -9.17 -2.02
N MET A 35 -10.81 -8.24 -2.86
CA MET A 35 -9.67 -8.44 -3.74
C MET A 35 -8.40 -8.71 -2.94
N ALA A 36 -8.07 -7.84 -1.97
CA ALA A 36 -6.91 -8.02 -1.08
C ALA A 36 -6.96 -9.35 -0.31
N GLN A 37 -8.15 -9.75 0.18
CA GLN A 37 -8.34 -11.03 0.85
C GLN A 37 -8.16 -12.23 -0.09
N ALA A 38 -8.70 -12.17 -1.31
CA ALA A 38 -8.53 -13.24 -2.29
C ALA A 38 -7.05 -13.39 -2.71
N MET A 39 -6.37 -12.26 -2.94
CA MET A 39 -4.94 -12.21 -3.23
C MET A 39 -4.10 -12.87 -2.14
N SER A 40 -4.39 -12.57 -0.87
CA SER A 40 -3.70 -13.18 0.26
C SER A 40 -3.90 -14.70 0.33
N ARG A 41 -5.08 -15.22 -0.03
CA ARG A 41 -5.40 -16.64 0.10
C ARG A 41 -4.83 -17.52 -1.01
N GLN A 42 -4.92 -17.07 -2.26
CA GLN A 42 -4.62 -17.92 -3.42
C GLN A 42 -3.84 -17.21 -4.53
N GLY A 43 -3.48 -15.94 -4.33
CA GLY A 43 -2.76 -15.13 -5.31
C GLY A 43 -3.57 -14.72 -6.54
N PHE A 44 -2.97 -13.88 -7.37
CA PHE A 44 -3.65 -13.27 -8.53
C PHE A 44 -4.06 -14.30 -9.56
N ALA A 45 -3.16 -15.23 -9.92
CA ALA A 45 -3.39 -16.19 -10.99
C ALA A 45 -4.58 -17.11 -10.68
N ALA A 46 -4.68 -17.63 -9.46
CA ALA A 46 -5.74 -18.55 -9.07
C ALA A 46 -7.05 -17.87 -8.66
N THR A 47 -7.07 -16.55 -8.43
CA THR A 47 -8.28 -15.81 -8.06
C THR A 47 -9.18 -15.58 -9.29
N SER A 48 -10.45 -15.95 -9.21
CA SER A 48 -11.47 -15.62 -10.21
C SER A 48 -12.30 -14.39 -9.80
N VAL A 49 -13.01 -13.77 -10.75
CA VAL A 49 -14.01 -12.73 -10.42
C VAL A 49 -15.08 -13.30 -9.48
N GLY A 50 -15.47 -14.57 -9.65
CA GLY A 50 -16.46 -15.23 -8.80
C GLY A 50 -16.05 -15.28 -7.32
N ASP A 51 -14.77 -15.53 -7.05
CA ASP A 51 -14.23 -15.59 -5.68
C ASP A 51 -14.32 -14.21 -5.00
N VAL A 52 -13.93 -13.16 -5.73
CA VAL A 52 -14.02 -11.77 -5.25
C VAL A 52 -15.46 -11.38 -4.99
N LEU A 53 -16.39 -11.71 -5.89
CA LEU A 53 -17.82 -11.42 -5.72
C LEU A 53 -18.40 -12.11 -4.46
N LYS A 54 -18.01 -13.36 -4.22
CA LYS A 54 -18.45 -14.14 -3.06
C LYS A 54 -17.99 -13.53 -1.75
N LEU A 55 -16.73 -13.07 -1.68
CA LEU A 55 -16.17 -12.38 -0.52
C LEU A 55 -16.80 -10.99 -0.33
N ALA A 56 -16.95 -10.23 -1.42
CA ALA A 56 -17.47 -8.87 -1.37
C ALA A 56 -18.96 -8.84 -1.04
N GLY A 57 -19.72 -9.89 -1.39
CA GLY A 57 -21.19 -9.89 -1.33
C GLY A 57 -21.80 -8.88 -2.31
N VAL A 58 -21.21 -8.77 -3.49
CA VAL A 58 -21.59 -7.88 -4.60
C VAL A 58 -22.08 -8.73 -5.77
N SER A 59 -23.08 -8.24 -6.51
CA SER A 59 -23.58 -8.98 -7.68
C SER A 59 -22.60 -8.90 -8.85
N ARG A 60 -22.64 -9.89 -9.75
CA ARG A 60 -21.85 -9.87 -10.99
C ARG A 60 -22.19 -8.65 -11.86
N GLN A 61 -23.48 -8.30 -11.95
CA GLN A 61 -23.92 -7.11 -12.69
C GLN A 61 -23.30 -5.83 -12.12
N THR A 62 -23.32 -5.68 -10.79
CA THR A 62 -22.73 -4.51 -10.11
C THR A 62 -21.22 -4.45 -10.30
N PHE A 63 -20.52 -5.59 -10.30
CA PHE A 63 -19.09 -5.61 -10.59
C PHE A 63 -18.80 -5.09 -12.00
N TYR A 64 -19.50 -5.60 -13.02
CA TYR A 64 -19.28 -5.16 -14.40
C TYR A 64 -19.78 -3.74 -14.71
N GLN A 65 -20.58 -3.14 -13.81
CA GLN A 65 -20.86 -1.70 -13.84
C GLN A 65 -19.67 -0.86 -13.33
N LEU A 66 -18.84 -1.42 -12.46
CA LEU A 66 -17.72 -0.71 -11.81
C LEU A 66 -16.36 -1.02 -12.46
N PHE A 67 -16.19 -2.23 -12.98
CA PHE A 67 -14.93 -2.74 -13.50
C PHE A 67 -15.16 -3.65 -14.71
N SER A 68 -14.33 -3.48 -15.72
CA SER A 68 -14.34 -4.27 -16.96
C SER A 68 -13.79 -5.68 -16.77
N SER A 69 -12.89 -5.89 -15.81
CA SER A 69 -12.18 -7.17 -15.61
C SER A 69 -11.65 -7.34 -14.18
N LYS A 70 -11.12 -8.54 -13.89
CA LYS A 70 -10.35 -8.80 -12.65
C LYS A 70 -9.14 -7.86 -12.54
N LEU A 71 -8.42 -7.67 -13.65
CA LEU A 71 -7.23 -6.82 -13.69
C LEU A 71 -7.62 -5.36 -13.42
N ASP A 72 -8.69 -4.86 -14.02
CA ASP A 72 -9.19 -3.51 -13.77
C ASP A 72 -9.57 -3.28 -12.28
N CYS A 73 -10.28 -4.23 -11.68
CA CYS A 73 -10.57 -4.20 -10.25
C CYS A 73 -9.29 -4.29 -9.39
N PHE A 74 -8.32 -5.10 -9.79
CA PHE A 74 -7.01 -5.20 -9.13
C PHE A 74 -6.25 -3.87 -9.19
N MET A 75 -6.17 -3.25 -10.36
CA MET A 75 -5.47 -1.97 -10.55
C MET A 75 -6.14 -0.85 -9.75
N ALA A 76 -7.47 -0.80 -9.72
CA ALA A 76 -8.18 0.16 -8.87
C ALA A 76 -7.99 -0.11 -7.36
N THR A 77 -7.87 -1.37 -6.95
CA THR A 77 -7.53 -1.75 -5.57
C THR A 77 -6.10 -1.34 -5.23
N PHE A 78 -5.16 -1.57 -6.15
CA PHE A 78 -3.77 -1.18 -6.05
C PHE A 78 -3.63 0.33 -5.87
N ASP A 79 -4.30 1.12 -6.73
CA ASP A 79 -4.26 2.59 -6.67
C ASP A 79 -4.76 3.09 -5.29
N ALA A 80 -5.90 2.58 -4.82
CA ALA A 80 -6.44 2.94 -3.51
C ALA A 80 -5.51 2.56 -2.34
N ALA A 81 -4.83 1.41 -2.42
CA ALA A 81 -3.84 1.01 -1.43
C ALA A 81 -2.61 1.94 -1.45
N THR A 82 -2.13 2.31 -2.63
CA THR A 82 -1.01 3.24 -2.76
C THR A 82 -1.36 4.65 -2.32
N GLU A 83 -2.57 5.13 -2.57
CA GLU A 83 -3.04 6.44 -2.08
C GLU A 83 -3.05 6.51 -0.56
N LEU A 84 -3.55 5.45 0.10
CA LEU A 84 -3.54 5.37 1.57
C LEU A 84 -2.12 5.36 2.13
N LEU A 85 -1.22 4.60 1.50
CA LEU A 85 0.18 4.54 1.90
C LEU A 85 0.89 5.88 1.65
N GLU A 86 0.64 6.51 0.52
CA GLU A 86 1.19 7.83 0.16
C GLU A 86 0.78 8.89 1.18
N ALA A 87 -0.49 8.93 1.58
CA ALA A 87 -0.98 9.85 2.60
C ALA A 87 -0.23 9.71 3.93
N ARG A 88 -0.06 8.46 4.43
CA ARG A 88 0.66 8.20 5.68
C ARG A 88 2.14 8.58 5.61
N LEU A 89 2.78 8.33 4.46
CA LEU A 89 4.17 8.68 4.24
C LEU A 89 4.36 10.20 4.15
N ASN A 90 3.44 10.91 3.48
CA ASN A 90 3.46 12.36 3.42
C ASN A 90 3.34 12.98 4.82
N GLU A 91 2.42 12.49 5.65
CA GLU A 91 2.30 12.93 7.05
C GLU A 91 3.61 12.75 7.84
N ALA A 92 4.31 11.62 7.65
CA ALA A 92 5.58 11.35 8.33
C ALA A 92 6.71 12.31 7.91
N VAL A 93 6.77 12.63 6.61
CA VAL A 93 7.77 13.50 5.97
C VAL A 93 7.51 14.99 6.27
N GLU A 94 6.26 15.41 6.32
CA GLU A 94 5.87 16.81 6.59
C GLU A 94 5.94 17.17 8.09
N GLY A 95 5.95 16.17 8.98
CA GLY A 95 6.04 16.37 10.42
C GLY A 95 7.30 17.11 10.88
N ALA A 96 7.27 17.65 12.12
CA ALA A 96 8.39 18.40 12.71
C ALA A 96 9.66 17.56 12.91
N GLY A 97 10.81 18.24 13.06
CA GLY A 97 12.12 17.61 13.28
C GLY A 97 13.08 17.80 12.11
N THR A 98 14.27 17.22 12.26
CA THR A 98 15.35 17.20 11.28
C THR A 98 15.00 16.34 10.05
N PRO A 99 15.67 16.51 8.90
CA PRO A 99 15.51 15.64 7.73
C PRO A 99 15.67 14.15 8.05
N LEU A 100 16.68 13.81 8.86
CA LEU A 100 16.95 12.44 9.28
C LEU A 100 15.80 11.87 10.11
N GLU A 101 15.32 12.59 11.13
CA GLU A 101 14.17 12.15 11.95
C GLU A 101 12.90 11.94 11.12
N ARG A 102 12.67 12.79 10.11
CA ARG A 102 11.54 12.64 9.17
C ARG A 102 11.69 11.39 8.29
N PHE A 103 12.89 11.11 7.81
CA PHE A 103 13.17 9.90 7.01
C PHE A 103 12.97 8.62 7.85
N GLU A 104 13.47 8.60 9.09
CA GLU A 104 13.27 7.47 10.00
C GLU A 104 11.78 7.19 10.25
N ARG A 105 10.98 8.25 10.46
CA ARG A 105 9.52 8.10 10.59
C ARG A 105 8.86 7.62 9.30
N ALA A 106 9.37 8.01 8.13
CA ALA A 106 8.84 7.50 6.87
C ALA A 106 9.06 5.98 6.72
N ILE A 107 10.23 5.47 7.17
CA ILE A 107 10.51 4.03 7.20
C ILE A 107 9.54 3.30 8.14
N ASP A 108 9.36 3.83 9.35
CA ASP A 108 8.43 3.26 10.34
C ASP A 108 6.98 3.29 9.85
N ALA A 109 6.54 4.41 9.25
CA ALA A 109 5.20 4.55 8.68
C ALA A 109 4.96 3.57 7.52
N TYR A 110 5.97 3.35 6.67
CA TYR A 110 5.91 2.38 5.58
C TYR A 110 5.68 0.97 6.14
N VAL A 111 6.56 0.50 7.03
CA VAL A 111 6.52 -0.86 7.59
C VAL A 111 5.25 -1.08 8.42
N THR A 112 4.89 -0.13 9.27
CA THR A 112 3.65 -0.19 10.08
C THR A 112 2.42 -0.27 9.20
N SER A 113 2.41 0.43 8.06
CA SER A 113 1.29 0.36 7.12
C SER A 113 1.18 -1.01 6.46
N LEU A 114 2.30 -1.63 6.08
CA LEU A 114 2.30 -2.98 5.52
C LEU A 114 1.82 -4.01 6.55
N ALA A 115 2.29 -3.90 7.80
CA ALA A 115 1.91 -4.81 8.89
C ALA A 115 0.42 -4.69 9.27
N SER A 116 -0.16 -3.49 9.15
CA SER A 116 -1.56 -3.23 9.50
C SER A 116 -2.54 -3.75 8.45
N GLU A 117 -2.10 -3.85 7.19
CA GLU A 117 -2.93 -4.20 6.04
C GLU A 117 -2.25 -5.27 5.15
N PRO A 118 -1.93 -6.46 5.69
CA PRO A 118 -1.07 -7.46 5.02
C PRO A 118 -1.63 -7.96 3.69
N GLY A 119 -2.96 -8.01 3.54
CA GLY A 119 -3.60 -8.36 2.26
C GLY A 119 -3.32 -7.35 1.15
N TYR A 120 -3.37 -6.05 1.48
CA TYR A 120 -3.00 -5.00 0.54
C TYR A 120 -1.49 -4.94 0.31
N ALA A 121 -0.69 -5.15 1.35
CA ALA A 121 0.76 -5.26 1.23
C ALA A 121 1.17 -6.38 0.27
N ARG A 122 0.56 -7.57 0.38
CA ARG A 122 0.83 -8.69 -0.51
C ARG A 122 0.34 -8.44 -1.94
N LEU A 123 -0.84 -7.84 -2.09
CA LEU A 123 -1.35 -7.38 -3.39
C LEU A 123 -0.34 -6.47 -4.09
N PHE A 124 0.20 -5.49 -3.34
CA PHE A 124 1.14 -4.49 -3.83
C PHE A 124 2.55 -5.06 -4.13
N LEU A 125 3.11 -5.86 -3.21
CA LEU A 125 4.52 -6.30 -3.26
C LEU A 125 4.74 -7.62 -4.01
N VAL A 126 3.76 -8.51 -3.98
CA VAL A 126 3.90 -9.89 -4.50
C VAL A 126 3.04 -10.06 -5.74
N GLU A 127 1.74 -9.83 -5.62
CA GLU A 127 0.78 -10.17 -6.67
C GLU A 127 0.86 -9.24 -7.90
N ALA A 128 1.45 -8.05 -7.75
CA ALA A 128 1.77 -7.16 -8.87
C ALA A 128 2.62 -7.86 -9.96
N HIS A 129 3.52 -8.79 -9.57
CA HIS A 129 4.31 -9.56 -10.53
C HIS A 129 3.45 -10.51 -11.37
N ALA A 130 2.42 -11.11 -10.75
CA ALA A 130 1.48 -11.98 -11.45
C ALA A 130 0.41 -11.21 -12.24
N ALA A 131 0.08 -9.98 -11.84
CA ALA A 131 -0.85 -9.10 -12.54
C ALA A 131 -0.27 -8.54 -13.85
N GLY A 132 1.06 -8.43 -13.96
CA GLY A 132 1.78 -8.14 -15.20
C GLY A 132 2.51 -6.79 -15.22
N PRO A 133 3.08 -6.41 -16.37
CA PRO A 133 4.00 -5.27 -16.47
C PRO A 133 3.40 -3.91 -16.06
N GLU A 134 2.10 -3.71 -16.25
CA GLU A 134 1.42 -2.48 -15.85
C GLU A 134 1.45 -2.29 -14.32
N ALA A 135 1.13 -3.34 -13.56
CA ALA A 135 1.17 -3.31 -12.10
C ALA A 135 2.59 -3.06 -11.58
N ILE A 136 3.59 -3.71 -12.17
CA ILE A 136 5.00 -3.45 -11.84
C ILE A 136 5.40 -2.01 -12.16
N THR A 137 4.98 -1.47 -13.29
CA THR A 137 5.26 -0.08 -13.67
C THR A 137 4.68 0.90 -12.65
N ARG A 138 3.41 0.72 -12.25
CA ARG A 138 2.80 1.58 -11.22
C ARG A 138 3.50 1.46 -9.87
N ARG A 139 3.92 0.25 -9.48
CA ARG A 139 4.69 0.01 -8.25
C ARG A 139 6.02 0.76 -8.26
N LEU A 140 6.78 0.67 -9.36
CA LEU A 140 8.05 1.37 -9.51
C LEU A 140 7.85 2.89 -9.52
N GLN A 141 6.82 3.40 -10.20
CA GLN A 141 6.49 4.81 -10.19
C GLN A 141 6.18 5.33 -8.78
N PHE A 142 5.40 4.58 -7.99
CA PHE A 142 5.15 4.90 -6.59
C PHE A 142 6.45 4.95 -5.78
N GLN A 143 7.30 3.93 -5.92
CA GLN A 143 8.59 3.86 -5.23
C GLN A 143 9.52 5.03 -5.60
N TYR A 144 9.57 5.42 -6.87
CA TYR A 144 10.37 6.56 -7.31
C TYR A 144 9.84 7.89 -6.77
N ARG A 145 8.53 8.12 -6.80
CA ARG A 145 7.93 9.33 -6.21
C ARG A 145 8.24 9.44 -4.72
N LEU A 146 8.16 8.32 -3.99
CA LEU A 146 8.51 8.28 -2.57
C LEU A 146 9.99 8.60 -2.33
N ALA A 147 10.89 7.98 -3.09
CA ALA A 147 12.32 8.21 -2.97
C ALA A 147 12.71 9.66 -3.29
N ASP A 148 12.13 10.26 -4.34
CA ASP A 148 12.37 11.65 -4.70
C ASP A 148 11.83 12.61 -3.62
N ARG A 149 10.68 12.29 -3.01
CA ARG A 149 10.13 13.06 -1.88
C ARG A 149 11.05 13.03 -0.66
N ILE A 150 11.56 11.85 -0.31
CA ILE A 150 12.50 11.68 0.80
C ILE A 150 13.82 12.41 0.50
N ALA A 151 14.33 12.31 -0.72
CA ALA A 151 15.54 13.02 -1.12
C ALA A 151 15.39 14.55 -0.98
N GLY A 152 14.20 15.08 -1.24
CA GLY A 152 13.87 16.50 -1.05
C GLY A 152 13.87 16.97 0.42
N LEU A 153 13.93 16.06 1.40
CA LEU A 153 14.14 16.43 2.80
C LEU A 153 15.56 16.94 3.06
N PHE A 154 16.52 16.51 2.25
CA PHE A 154 17.93 16.81 2.42
C PHE A 154 18.30 18.02 1.55
N ASP A 155 18.99 18.99 2.14
CA ASP A 155 19.29 20.34 1.59
C ASP A 155 20.08 20.29 0.27
N SER A 156 20.62 19.12 -0.10
CA SER A 156 21.38 18.92 -1.32
C SER A 156 20.53 18.46 -2.51
N GLY A 157 19.39 17.76 -2.31
CA GLY A 157 18.52 17.23 -3.38
C GLY A 157 19.26 16.60 -4.57
N SER A 158 20.53 16.20 -4.35
CA SER A 158 21.52 16.00 -5.39
C SER A 158 21.22 14.70 -6.12
N GLU A 159 21.81 14.50 -7.31
CA GLU A 159 21.65 13.22 -7.98
C GLU A 159 22.11 12.04 -7.12
N ASP A 160 23.17 12.25 -6.32
CA ASP A 160 23.68 11.27 -5.34
C ASP A 160 22.68 11.01 -4.21
N ALA A 161 22.12 12.06 -3.59
CA ALA A 161 21.13 11.90 -2.52
C ALA A 161 19.85 11.22 -3.04
N ARG A 162 19.40 11.57 -4.25
CA ARG A 162 18.27 10.91 -4.91
C ARG A 162 18.57 9.44 -5.20
N PHE A 163 19.78 9.14 -5.68
CA PHE A 163 20.19 7.77 -5.94
C PHE A 163 20.29 6.95 -4.64
N ALA A 164 20.84 7.52 -3.57
CA ALA A 164 20.89 6.90 -2.25
C ALA A 164 19.48 6.61 -1.72
N CYS A 165 18.56 7.58 -1.77
CA CYS A 165 17.16 7.40 -1.36
C CYS A 165 16.44 6.34 -2.21
N ARG A 166 16.65 6.31 -3.53
CA ARG A 166 16.11 5.25 -4.41
C ARG A 166 16.65 3.87 -4.06
N THR A 167 17.93 3.77 -3.75
CA THR A 167 18.59 2.51 -3.34
C THR A 167 18.01 2.01 -2.03
N ILE A 168 17.86 2.89 -1.03
CA ILE A 168 17.27 2.56 0.26
C ILE A 168 15.80 2.14 0.08
N ALA A 169 15.00 2.91 -0.68
CA ALA A 169 13.61 2.58 -0.94
C ALA A 169 13.45 1.21 -1.64
N ALA A 170 14.34 0.89 -2.60
CA ALA A 170 14.36 -0.40 -3.28
C ALA A 170 14.73 -1.55 -2.33
N ALA A 171 15.76 -1.35 -1.51
CA ALA A 171 16.18 -2.33 -0.52
C ALA A 171 15.06 -2.61 0.49
N VAL A 172 14.45 -1.56 1.06
CA VAL A 172 13.34 -1.68 2.01
C VAL A 172 12.15 -2.42 1.36
N ALA A 173 11.72 -2.00 0.16
CA ALA A 173 10.59 -2.62 -0.55
C ALA A 173 10.83 -4.11 -0.89
N SER A 174 12.09 -4.52 -1.07
CA SER A 174 12.45 -5.94 -1.26
C SER A 174 12.54 -6.70 0.06
N MET A 175 13.15 -6.12 1.10
CA MET A 175 13.42 -6.80 2.36
C MET A 175 12.15 -7.07 3.19
N VAL A 176 11.10 -6.24 3.03
CA VAL A 176 9.80 -6.47 3.68
C VAL A 176 9.07 -7.70 3.13
N VAL A 177 9.40 -8.19 1.94
CA VAL A 177 8.66 -9.28 1.27
C VAL A 177 8.76 -10.60 2.04
N GLY A 178 9.94 -10.93 2.58
CA GLY A 178 10.13 -12.16 3.35
C GLY A 178 9.24 -12.23 4.59
N PRO A 179 9.41 -11.31 5.56
CA PRO A 179 8.57 -11.24 6.75
C PRO A 179 7.07 -11.13 6.44
N LEU A 180 6.70 -10.44 5.35
CA LEU A 180 5.31 -10.36 4.91
C LEU A 180 4.75 -11.71 4.44
N LEU A 181 5.55 -12.52 3.73
CA LEU A 181 5.13 -13.85 3.28
C LEU A 181 5.08 -14.86 4.44
N ASP A 182 5.91 -14.67 5.46
CA ASP A 182 5.95 -15.48 6.67
C ASP A 182 4.88 -15.08 7.71
N ASP A 183 4.04 -14.08 7.40
CA ASP A 183 3.10 -13.45 8.34
C ASP A 183 3.77 -13.05 9.66
N ASP A 184 5.00 -12.53 9.57
CA ASP A 184 5.87 -12.17 10.69
C ASP A 184 5.90 -10.64 10.92
N PRO A 185 4.98 -10.11 11.76
CA PRO A 185 4.96 -8.69 12.09
C PRO A 185 6.15 -8.27 12.96
N GLU A 186 6.82 -9.18 13.66
CA GLU A 186 8.02 -8.85 14.44
C GLU A 186 9.22 -8.69 13.52
N GLY A 187 9.39 -9.57 12.52
CA GLY A 187 10.38 -9.42 11.46
C GLY A 187 10.24 -8.11 10.69
N LEU A 188 9.01 -7.68 10.41
CA LEU A 188 8.74 -6.35 9.84
C LEU A 188 9.23 -5.23 10.75
N ARG A 189 8.86 -5.24 12.04
CA ARG A 189 9.31 -4.23 13.02
C ARG A 189 10.83 -4.19 13.17
N GLN A 190 11.46 -5.36 13.25
CA GLN A 190 12.90 -5.48 13.36
C GLN A 190 13.61 -4.89 12.13
N LEU A 191 13.07 -5.15 10.93
CA LEU A 191 13.57 -4.55 9.69
C LEU A 191 13.49 -3.02 9.72
N ALA A 192 12.39 -2.43 10.21
CA ALA A 192 12.29 -0.98 10.37
C ALA A 192 13.38 -0.43 11.30
N ALA A 193 13.61 -1.09 12.44
CA ALA A 193 14.62 -0.68 13.41
C ALA A 193 16.05 -0.77 12.83
N ASP A 194 16.35 -1.84 12.10
CA ASP A 194 17.65 -2.03 11.46
C ASP A 194 17.89 -1.04 10.32
N MET A 195 16.85 -0.73 9.54
CA MET A 195 16.96 0.25 8.48
C MET A 195 17.12 1.68 8.99
N THR A 196 16.40 2.06 10.04
CA THR A 196 16.61 3.32 10.74
C THR A 196 18.05 3.45 11.25
N ARG A 197 18.59 2.39 11.87
CA ARG A 197 20.00 2.38 12.33
C ARG A 197 20.98 2.51 11.16
N HIS A 198 20.70 1.86 10.03
CA HIS A 198 21.55 1.94 8.84
C HIS A 198 21.54 3.35 8.23
N VAL A 199 20.36 3.98 8.12
CA VAL A 199 20.20 5.34 7.59
C VAL A 199 20.95 6.37 8.45
N ARG A 200 20.91 6.24 9.78
CA ARG A 200 21.73 7.09 10.68
C ARG A 200 23.22 7.01 10.35
N ARG A 201 23.75 5.78 10.22
CA ARG A 201 25.16 5.57 9.88
C ARG A 201 25.53 6.17 8.52
N LEU A 202 24.65 6.04 7.52
CA LEU A 202 24.88 6.64 6.20
C LEU A 202 24.94 8.17 6.27
N SER A 203 24.07 8.79 7.07
CA SER A 203 24.08 10.24 7.30
C SER A 203 25.34 10.69 8.05
N GLU A 204 25.76 9.96 9.09
CA GLU A 204 27.02 10.22 9.82
C GLU A 204 28.27 10.14 8.92
N CYS A 205 28.23 9.29 7.89
CA CYS A 205 29.29 9.17 6.89
C CYS A 205 29.20 10.20 5.75
N GLY A 206 28.19 11.09 5.74
CA GLY A 206 27.99 12.10 4.70
C GLY A 206 27.48 11.53 3.36
N VAL A 207 26.86 10.35 3.37
CA VAL A 207 26.24 9.73 2.18
C VAL A 207 24.84 10.29 1.91
N LEU A 208 24.16 10.77 2.97
CA LEU A 208 22.82 11.37 2.95
C LEU A 208 22.88 12.82 3.42
#